data_AF-A0A956DMA0-F1
#
_entry.id   AF-A0A956DMA0-F1
#
_cell.length_a   1.000
_cell.length_b   1.000
_cell.length_c   1.000
_cell.angle_alpha   90.00
_cell.angle_beta   90.00
_cell.angle_gamma   90.00
#
_symmetry.space_group_name_H-M   'P 1'
#
loop_
_entity.id
_entity.type
_entity.pdbx_description
1 polymer ?
#
loop_
_entity_poly.entity_id
_entity_poly.type
_entity_poly.pdbx_seq_one_letter_code
_entity_poly.pdbx_strand_id
1 'polypeptide(L)'
;MALTSKATVLGAGAFTPIGLNLTQTSMLHRMGVAAMEGAPLGQEGDTITVCRAAVDPELRGADRLLALAEPALEEALAEAIGGSRARLLLELDEHVSDEVAEIVAATLGRAMQRATAETRVEVGRKGSSSALPTLATALASGRDDVVIWGGVHSNCDAWGIGRLVAADRLYADDNLDAVLPGEAV
;
A
#
# COMPACT_ATOMS: atom_id res chain seq x y z
N MET A 1 -20.05 -17.69 -24.64
CA MET A 1 -18.85 -17.25 -25.38
C MET A 1 -17.84 -16.79 -24.34
N ALA A 2 -16.75 -17.52 -24.13
CA ALA A 2 -15.75 -17.13 -23.13
C ALA A 2 -14.95 -15.95 -23.69
N LEU A 3 -15.13 -14.76 -23.12
CA LEU A 3 -14.28 -13.61 -23.42
C LEU A 3 -12.89 -13.91 -22.85
N THR A 4 -11.98 -14.40 -23.70
CA THR A 4 -10.56 -14.48 -23.39
C THR A 4 -9.94 -13.09 -23.54
N SER A 5 -10.38 -12.12 -22.75
CA SER A 5 -9.67 -10.86 -22.65
C SER A 5 -8.38 -11.10 -21.88
N LYS A 6 -7.24 -10.85 -22.50
CA LYS A 6 -5.96 -10.82 -21.78
C LYS A 6 -5.86 -9.46 -21.08
N ALA A 7 -5.72 -9.47 -19.77
CA ALA A 7 -5.27 -8.28 -19.04
C ALA A 7 -3.75 -8.21 -19.11
N THR A 8 -3.22 -6.99 -19.27
CA THR A 8 -1.77 -6.72 -19.28
C THR A 8 -1.47 -5.73 -18.18
N VAL A 9 -0.38 -5.94 -17.45
CA VAL A 9 0.16 -4.95 -16.51
C VAL A 9 0.84 -3.86 -17.32
N LEU A 10 0.31 -2.64 -17.26
CA LEU A 10 0.84 -1.48 -17.99
C LEU A 10 1.93 -0.74 -17.20
N GLY A 11 1.83 -0.78 -15.87
CA GLY A 11 2.74 -0.12 -14.95
C GLY A 11 2.61 -0.68 -13.55
N ALA A 12 3.58 -0.36 -12.71
CA ALA A 12 3.58 -0.67 -11.29
C ALA A 12 4.43 0.38 -10.58
N GLY A 13 4.10 0.65 -9.33
CA GLY A 13 4.89 1.52 -8.47
C GLY A 13 5.04 0.89 -7.09
N ALA A 14 6.07 1.32 -6.37
CA ALA A 14 6.32 0.82 -5.02
C ALA A 14 6.95 1.90 -4.15
N PHE A 15 6.65 1.89 -2.86
CA PHE A 15 7.37 2.71 -1.89
C PHE A 15 7.61 1.88 -0.63
N THR A 16 8.86 1.52 -0.39
CA THR A 16 9.22 0.50 0.60
C THR A 16 10.42 0.91 1.47
N PRO A 17 10.66 0.22 2.59
CA PRO A 17 11.82 0.44 3.46
C PRO A 17 13.17 0.25 2.74
N ILE A 18 13.20 -0.59 1.71
CA ILE A 18 14.42 -0.87 0.93
C ILE A 18 14.49 -0.07 -0.37
N GLY A 19 13.53 0.79 -0.70
CA GLY A 19 13.56 1.54 -1.96
C GLY A 19 12.34 2.43 -2.16
N LEU A 20 12.55 3.62 -2.71
CA LEU A 20 11.53 4.68 -2.83
C LEU A 20 10.74 4.63 -4.15
N ASN A 21 11.01 3.63 -4.97
CA ASN A 21 10.34 3.33 -6.23
C ASN A 21 10.49 1.83 -6.55
N LEU A 22 9.77 1.35 -7.56
CA LEU A 22 9.78 -0.05 -7.97
C LEU A 22 11.17 -0.53 -8.40
N THR A 23 11.92 0.32 -9.11
CA THR A 23 13.27 -0.03 -9.59
C THR A 23 14.24 -0.26 -8.44
N GLN A 24 14.29 0.66 -7.48
CA GLN A 24 15.13 0.56 -6.28
C GLN A 24 14.72 -0.64 -5.44
N THR A 25 13.43 -0.76 -5.13
CA THR A 25 12.88 -1.88 -4.35
C THR A 25 13.26 -3.22 -4.97
N SER A 26 13.07 -3.37 -6.28
CA SER A 26 13.39 -4.60 -7.01
C SER A 26 14.88 -4.93 -6.99
N MET A 27 15.74 -3.93 -7.18
CA MET A 27 17.19 -4.10 -7.18
C MET A 27 17.70 -4.48 -5.78
N LEU A 28 17.29 -3.74 -4.75
CA LEU A 28 17.76 -3.93 -3.37
C LEU A 28 17.23 -5.23 -2.77
N HIS A 29 16.00 -5.64 -3.11
CA HIS A 29 15.47 -6.95 -2.77
C HIS A 29 16.32 -8.09 -3.38
N ARG A 30 16.68 -8.01 -4.66
CA ARG A 30 17.53 -9.04 -5.31
C ARG A 30 18.94 -9.13 -4.72
N MET A 31 19.44 -8.03 -4.15
CA MET A 31 20.72 -8.01 -3.46
C MET A 31 20.63 -8.51 -2.01
N GLY A 32 19.43 -8.85 -1.53
CA GLY A 32 19.22 -9.31 -0.16
C GLY A 32 19.40 -8.21 0.89
N VAL A 33 19.18 -6.95 0.52
CA VAL A 33 19.24 -5.84 1.47
C VAL A 33 18.07 -5.93 2.44
N ALA A 34 18.37 -5.89 3.73
CA ALA A 34 17.38 -5.79 4.80
C ALA A 34 17.29 -4.34 5.28
N ALA A 35 16.08 -3.81 5.39
CA ALA A 35 15.81 -2.49 5.98
C ALA A 35 15.24 -2.63 7.39
N MET A 36 15.87 -3.45 8.21
CA MET A 36 15.55 -3.57 9.63
C MET A 36 16.32 -2.50 10.41
N GLU A 37 15.61 -1.71 11.20
CA GLU A 37 16.20 -0.71 12.08
C GLU A 37 15.61 -0.78 13.48
N GLY A 38 16.39 -0.36 14.48
CA GLY A 38 15.89 -0.14 15.83
C GLY A 38 15.19 1.21 15.91
N ALA A 39 13.99 1.23 16.50
CA ALA A 39 13.21 2.44 16.68
C ALA A 39 12.65 2.57 18.10
N PRO A 40 12.68 3.78 18.72
CA PRO A 40 12.16 4.02 20.06
C PRO A 40 10.63 4.14 20.07
N LEU A 41 9.96 3.06 19.66
CA LEU A 41 8.49 2.97 19.53
C LEU A 41 7.87 2.02 20.56
N GLY A 42 8.68 1.36 21.40
CA GLY A 42 8.22 0.48 22.48
C GLY A 42 7.65 1.26 23.67
N GLN A 43 7.23 0.51 24.69
CA GLN A 43 6.80 1.11 25.96
C GLN A 43 7.97 1.85 26.60
N GLU A 44 7.70 3.01 27.21
CA GLU A 44 8.73 3.85 27.85
C GLU A 44 9.91 4.26 26.93
N GLY A 45 9.75 4.15 25.61
CA GLY A 45 10.79 4.48 24.63
C GLY A 45 11.73 3.32 24.28
N ASP A 46 11.38 2.09 24.67
CA ASP A 46 12.14 0.89 24.30
C ASP A 46 12.34 0.79 22.79
N THR A 47 13.52 0.30 22.41
CA THR A 47 13.88 0.11 21.01
C THR A 47 13.31 -1.20 20.50
N ILE A 48 12.49 -1.13 19.45
CA ILE A 48 11.95 -2.29 18.75
C ILE A 48 12.49 -2.36 17.32
N THR A 49 12.61 -3.55 16.77
CA THR A 49 12.99 -3.72 15.35
C THR A 49 11.79 -3.43 14.45
N VAL A 50 11.99 -2.60 13.43
CA VAL A 50 10.96 -2.27 12.43
C VAL A 50 11.54 -2.19 11.02
N CYS A 51 10.67 -2.26 10.02
CA CYS A 51 10.97 -1.98 8.61
C CYS A 51 10.24 -0.71 8.17
N ARG A 52 10.86 0.45 8.34
CA ARG A 52 10.24 1.77 8.06
C ARG A 52 10.68 2.34 6.72
N ALA A 53 9.75 2.92 5.97
CA ALA A 53 10.06 3.65 4.77
C ALA A 53 10.53 5.07 5.10
N ALA A 54 11.27 5.70 4.19
CA ALA A 54 11.87 7.01 4.41
C ALA A 54 10.87 8.17 4.21
N VAL A 55 9.83 8.21 5.05
CA VAL A 55 8.88 9.32 5.17
C VAL A 55 9.11 10.10 6.46
N ASP A 56 8.53 11.30 6.57
CA ASP A 56 8.63 12.11 7.78
C ASP A 56 8.13 11.30 9.01
N PRO A 57 8.96 11.15 10.06
CA PRO A 57 8.64 10.35 11.23
C PRO A 57 7.54 10.95 12.11
N GLU A 58 7.09 12.18 11.87
CA GLU A 58 5.97 12.82 12.59
C GLU A 58 4.62 12.55 11.92
N LEU A 59 4.59 12.08 10.67
CA LEU A 59 3.32 11.79 9.98
C LEU A 59 2.59 10.61 10.60
N ARG A 60 1.27 10.76 10.78
CA ARG A 60 0.37 9.76 11.36
C ARG A 60 -0.88 9.59 10.50
N GLY A 61 -1.61 8.49 10.70
CA GLY A 61 -2.92 8.27 10.08
C GLY A 61 -2.89 8.45 8.56
N ALA A 62 -3.85 9.22 8.04
CA ALA A 62 -3.99 9.44 6.59
C ALA A 62 -2.74 10.06 5.96
N ASP A 63 -2.11 11.04 6.60
CA ASP A 63 -0.94 11.73 6.03
C ASP A 63 0.25 10.77 5.85
N ARG A 64 0.43 9.84 6.79
CA ARG A 64 1.48 8.81 6.67
C ARG A 64 1.19 7.85 5.52
N LEU A 65 -0.06 7.37 5.42
CA LEU A 65 -0.45 6.46 4.34
C LEU A 65 -0.33 7.15 2.97
N LEU A 66 -0.69 8.44 2.88
CA LEU A 66 -0.56 9.21 1.63
C LEU A 66 0.89 9.45 1.24
N ALA A 67 1.77 9.75 2.20
CA ALA A 67 3.20 9.91 1.93
C ALA A 67 3.85 8.64 1.34
N LEU A 68 3.29 7.46 1.61
CA LEU A 68 3.70 6.19 1.02
C LEU A 68 2.99 5.94 -0.32
N ALA A 69 1.67 6.19 -0.38
CA ALA A 69 0.82 5.77 -1.50
C ALA A 69 0.87 6.71 -2.71
N GLU A 70 1.01 8.02 -2.51
CA GLU A 70 1.01 8.98 -3.62
C GLU A 70 2.20 8.77 -4.57
N PRO A 71 3.46 8.61 -4.10
CA PRO A 71 4.59 8.38 -5.01
C PRO A 71 4.48 7.06 -5.77
N ALA A 72 4.01 5.99 -5.11
CA ALA A 72 3.82 4.70 -5.76
C ALA A 72 2.67 4.74 -6.79
N LEU A 73 1.59 5.47 -6.49
CA LEU A 73 0.52 5.70 -7.47
C LEU A 73 1.02 6.52 -8.66
N GLU A 74 1.80 7.57 -8.42
CA GLU A 74 2.40 8.39 -9.48
C GLU A 74 3.31 7.53 -10.38
N GLU A 75 4.15 6.67 -9.80
CA GLU A 75 4.99 5.75 -10.55
C GLU A 75 4.14 4.74 -11.36
N ALA A 76 3.09 4.18 -10.77
CA ALA A 76 2.19 3.26 -11.47
C ALA A 76 1.41 3.92 -12.63
N LEU A 77 1.18 5.23 -12.54
CA LEU A 77 0.49 6.05 -13.52
C LEU A 77 1.44 6.79 -14.48
N ALA A 78 2.74 6.51 -14.44
CA ALA A 78 3.73 7.18 -15.29
C ALA A 78 3.45 6.96 -16.79
N GLU A 79 2.90 5.79 -17.15
CA GLU A 79 2.39 5.53 -18.48
C GLU A 79 1.01 6.18 -18.67
N ALA A 80 0.84 6.90 -19.78
CA ALA A 80 -0.35 7.70 -20.02
C ALA A 80 -1.61 6.84 -20.18
N ILE A 81 -2.50 6.88 -19.17
CA ILE A 81 -3.84 6.27 -19.22
C ILE A 81 -4.95 7.30 -19.53
N GLY A 82 -4.58 8.44 -20.11
CA GLY A 82 -5.48 9.54 -20.44
C GLY A 82 -6.69 9.08 -21.25
N GLY A 83 -7.87 9.62 -20.91
CA GLY A 83 -9.12 9.26 -21.59
C GLY A 83 -9.78 7.95 -21.12
N SER A 84 -9.14 7.18 -20.24
CA SER A 84 -9.65 5.88 -19.79
C SER A 84 -10.68 6.02 -18.65
N ARG A 85 -11.63 5.08 -18.57
CA ARG A 85 -12.43 4.83 -17.36
C ARG A 85 -11.63 3.93 -16.43
N ALA A 86 -11.17 4.49 -15.33
CA ALA A 86 -10.29 3.81 -14.39
C ALA A 86 -11.00 3.49 -13.08
N ARG A 87 -10.69 2.32 -12.54
CA ARG A 87 -11.02 1.91 -11.18
C ARG A 87 -9.75 1.84 -10.35
N LEU A 88 -9.74 2.42 -9.16
CA LEU A 88 -8.79 2.10 -8.10
C LEU A 88 -9.46 1.20 -7.07
N LEU A 89 -8.88 0.02 -6.89
CA LEU A 89 -9.14 -0.80 -5.73
C LEU A 89 -7.97 -0.63 -4.74
N LEU A 90 -8.24 0.10 -3.66
CA LEU A 90 -7.29 0.40 -2.60
C LEU A 90 -7.53 -0.54 -1.42
N GLU A 91 -6.56 -1.38 -1.09
CA GLU A 91 -6.61 -2.21 0.12
C GLU A 91 -5.90 -1.53 1.28
N LEU A 92 -6.57 -1.45 2.42
CA LEU A 92 -6.04 -0.92 3.66
C LEU A 92 -6.09 -1.99 4.76
N ASP A 93 -5.23 -1.84 5.76
CA ASP A 93 -5.27 -2.68 6.96
C ASP A 93 -6.65 -2.58 7.63
N GLU A 94 -7.13 -3.72 8.15
CA GLU A 94 -8.48 -3.84 8.73
C GLU A 94 -8.71 -2.90 9.91
N HIS A 95 -7.65 -2.43 10.55
CA HIS A 95 -7.74 -1.56 11.71
C HIS A 95 -7.65 -0.06 11.37
N VAL A 96 -7.40 0.31 10.10
CA VAL A 96 -7.50 1.72 9.67
C VAL A 96 -8.94 2.20 9.87
N SER A 97 -9.16 3.35 10.51
CA SER A 97 -10.53 3.86 10.72
C SER A 97 -11.21 4.22 9.39
N ASP A 98 -12.54 4.20 9.35
CA ASP A 98 -13.29 4.59 8.15
C ASP A 98 -13.00 6.03 7.73
N GLU A 99 -12.85 6.95 8.69
CA GLU A 99 -12.46 8.34 8.43
C GLU A 99 -11.10 8.44 7.73
N VAL A 100 -10.08 7.72 8.21
CA VAL A 100 -8.76 7.70 7.58
C VAL A 100 -8.84 7.07 6.18
N ALA A 101 -9.58 5.97 6.04
CA ALA A 101 -9.78 5.31 4.76
C ALA A 101 -10.46 6.22 3.73
N GLU A 102 -11.49 6.97 4.15
CA GLU A 102 -12.18 7.95 3.31
C GLU A 102 -11.24 9.09 2.86
N ILE A 103 -10.40 9.62 3.75
CA ILE A 103 -9.42 10.66 3.40
C ILE A 103 -8.41 10.14 2.37
N VAL A 104 -7.84 8.96 2.61
CA VAL A 104 -6.85 8.36 1.68
C VAL A 104 -7.51 8.10 0.32
N ALA A 105 -8.67 7.45 0.31
CA ALA A 105 -9.40 7.14 -0.92
C ALA A 105 -9.78 8.40 -1.71
N ALA A 106 -10.27 9.44 -1.03
CA ALA A 106 -10.63 10.71 -1.67
C ALA A 106 -9.39 11.42 -2.26
N THR A 107 -8.25 11.38 -1.56
CA THR A 107 -7.02 12.03 -2.03
C THR A 107 -6.41 11.29 -3.22
N LEU A 108 -6.27 9.97 -3.15
CA LEU A 108 -5.78 9.17 -4.28
C LEU A 108 -6.75 9.22 -5.47
N GLY A 109 -8.06 9.26 -5.21
CA GLY A 109 -9.08 9.46 -6.24
C GLY A 109 -8.93 10.79 -6.97
N ARG A 110 -8.64 11.89 -6.26
CA ARG A 110 -8.34 13.19 -6.89
C ARG A 110 -7.05 13.15 -7.71
N ALA A 111 -6.02 12.43 -7.26
CA ALA A 111 -4.79 12.25 -8.03
C ALA A 111 -5.08 11.51 -9.36
N MET A 112 -5.88 10.45 -9.32
CA MET A 112 -6.28 9.70 -10.51
C MET A 112 -7.16 10.49 -11.50
N GLN A 113 -8.04 11.36 -11.00
CA GLN A 113 -8.86 12.22 -11.86
C GLN A 113 -8.03 13.17 -12.73
N ARG A 114 -6.77 13.43 -12.36
CA ARG A 114 -5.84 14.21 -13.20
C ARG A 114 -5.29 13.39 -14.37
N ALA A 115 -5.29 12.07 -14.26
CA ALA A 115 -4.71 11.15 -15.24
C ALA A 115 -5.76 10.40 -16.09
N THR A 116 -7.05 10.43 -15.72
CA THR A 116 -8.11 9.59 -16.29
C THR A 116 -9.37 10.39 -16.61
N ALA A 117 -10.25 9.86 -17.49
CA ALA A 117 -11.51 10.53 -17.84
C ALA A 117 -12.60 10.29 -16.80
N GLU A 118 -12.69 9.07 -16.27
CA GLU A 118 -13.59 8.70 -15.19
C GLU A 118 -12.80 7.90 -14.15
N THR A 119 -13.06 8.18 -12.87
CA THR A 119 -12.42 7.49 -11.75
C THR A 119 -13.48 6.93 -10.82
N ARG A 120 -13.34 5.66 -10.45
CA ARG A 120 -14.04 5.04 -9.32
C ARG A 120 -13.03 4.55 -8.31
N VAL A 121 -13.25 4.83 -7.04
CA VAL A 121 -12.40 4.33 -5.95
C VAL A 121 -13.24 3.37 -5.10
N GLU A 122 -12.70 2.17 -4.89
CA GLU A 122 -13.24 1.14 -4.00
C GLU A 122 -12.19 0.87 -2.92
N VAL A 123 -12.61 0.88 -1.65
CA VAL A 123 -11.73 0.55 -0.53
C VAL A 123 -12.02 -0.87 -0.07
N GLY A 124 -10.99 -1.71 -0.08
CA GLY A 124 -11.00 -3.05 0.48
C GLY A 124 -10.26 -3.09 1.82
N ARG A 125 -10.57 -4.13 2.60
CA ARG A 125 -9.91 -4.47 3.88
C ARG A 125 -9.42 -5.92 3.90
N LYS A 126 -9.53 -6.61 2.76
CA LYS A 126 -9.29 -8.06 2.65
C LYS A 126 -8.11 -8.22 1.72
N GLY A 127 -6.92 -8.36 2.30
CA GLY A 127 -5.62 -8.47 1.63
C GLY A 127 -5.65 -8.79 0.12
N SER A 128 -4.89 -7.99 -0.63
CA SER A 128 -4.98 -7.75 -2.06
C SER A 128 -5.44 -8.91 -2.97
N SER A 129 -4.91 -10.13 -2.79
CA SER A 129 -5.02 -11.21 -3.79
C SER A 129 -6.43 -11.66 -4.18
N SER A 130 -7.44 -11.47 -3.31
CA SER A 130 -8.79 -11.99 -3.53
C SER A 130 -9.58 -11.23 -4.63
N ALA A 131 -9.15 -10.02 -4.98
CA ALA A 131 -9.87 -9.15 -5.90
C ALA A 131 -9.59 -9.44 -7.39
N LEU A 132 -8.48 -10.11 -7.71
CA LEU A 132 -8.01 -10.32 -9.07
C LEU A 132 -9.06 -10.91 -10.04
N PRO A 133 -9.84 -11.95 -9.68
CA PRO A 133 -10.86 -12.49 -10.58
C PRO A 133 -11.96 -11.47 -10.92
N THR A 134 -12.36 -10.66 -9.94
CA THR A 134 -13.37 -9.61 -10.12
C THR A 134 -12.87 -8.50 -11.04
N LEU A 135 -11.62 -8.07 -10.84
CA LEU A 135 -10.97 -7.04 -11.66
C LEU A 135 -10.77 -7.53 -13.10
N ALA A 136 -10.30 -8.76 -13.28
CA ALA A 136 -10.17 -9.38 -14.59
C ALA A 136 -11.52 -9.46 -15.32
N THR A 137 -12.60 -9.80 -14.61
CA THR A 137 -13.96 -9.81 -15.17
C THR A 137 -14.44 -8.41 -15.55
N ALA A 138 -14.11 -7.39 -14.76
CA ALA A 138 -14.48 -6.00 -15.06
C ALA A 138 -13.78 -5.48 -16.33
N LEU A 139 -12.49 -5.77 -16.48
CA LEU A 139 -11.73 -5.49 -17.71
C LEU A 139 -12.29 -6.28 -18.91
N ALA A 140 -12.57 -7.57 -18.73
CA ALA A 140 -13.10 -8.45 -19.78
C ALA A 140 -14.44 -8.00 -20.35
N SER A 141 -15.28 -7.42 -19.49
CA SER A 141 -16.62 -6.94 -19.84
C SER A 141 -16.62 -5.51 -20.38
N GLY A 142 -15.47 -4.83 -20.43
CA GLY A 142 -15.38 -3.42 -20.82
C GLY A 142 -16.11 -2.48 -19.85
N ARG A 143 -16.31 -2.88 -18.60
CA ARG A 143 -16.86 -2.01 -17.55
C ARG A 143 -15.85 -0.96 -17.11
N ASP A 144 -14.58 -1.35 -17.09
CA ASP A 144 -13.43 -0.51 -16.81
C ASP A 144 -12.41 -0.72 -17.93
N ASP A 145 -11.76 0.36 -18.36
CA ASP A 145 -10.70 0.31 -19.37
C ASP A 145 -9.34 0.03 -18.71
N VAL A 146 -9.17 0.54 -17.49
CA VAL A 146 -7.98 0.38 -16.66
C VAL A 146 -8.39 0.09 -15.22
N VAL A 147 -7.62 -0.77 -14.56
CA VAL A 147 -7.73 -1.02 -13.12
C VAL A 147 -6.37 -0.78 -12.49
N ILE A 148 -6.36 0.02 -11.42
CA ILE A 148 -5.26 0.16 -10.48
C ILE A 148 -5.63 -0.62 -9.24
N TRP A 149 -4.74 -1.49 -8.80
CA TRP A 149 -4.96 -2.36 -7.66
C TRP A 149 -3.68 -2.43 -6.84
N GLY A 150 -3.82 -2.16 -5.55
CA GLY A 150 -2.71 -2.11 -4.61
C GLY A 150 -3.22 -1.84 -3.21
N GLY A 151 -2.30 -1.58 -2.28
CA GLY A 151 -2.65 -1.23 -0.92
C GLY A 151 -1.53 -0.44 -0.27
N VAL A 152 -1.86 0.19 0.86
CA VAL A 152 -0.88 0.87 1.70
C VAL A 152 -1.03 0.40 3.12
N HIS A 153 0.10 0.09 3.75
CA HIS A 153 0.15 -0.40 5.11
C HIS A 153 1.17 0.39 5.92
N SER A 154 0.82 0.67 7.17
CA SER A 154 1.77 1.12 8.19
C SER A 154 1.27 0.66 9.56
N ASN A 155 2.14 -0.01 10.31
CA ASN A 155 1.96 -0.27 11.74
C ASN A 155 3.17 0.22 12.58
N CYS A 156 3.97 1.12 12.00
CA CYS A 156 5.16 1.73 12.63
C CYS A 156 4.81 2.99 13.47
N ASP A 157 3.64 3.03 14.09
CA ASP A 157 3.23 4.07 15.03
C ASP A 157 2.86 3.49 16.40
N ALA A 158 2.75 4.36 17.41
CA ALA A 158 2.51 3.93 18.79
C ALA A 158 1.25 3.08 18.95
N TRP A 159 0.22 3.33 18.12
CA TRP A 159 -1.02 2.57 18.18
C TRP A 159 -0.87 1.19 17.53
N GLY A 160 -0.22 1.10 16.36
CA GLY A 160 0.08 -0.14 15.67
C GLY A 160 0.97 -1.06 16.51
N ILE A 161 2.01 -0.50 17.13
CA ILE A 161 2.87 -1.23 18.07
C ILE A 161 2.07 -1.67 19.30
N GLY A 162 1.29 -0.77 19.92
CA GLY A 162 0.47 -1.09 21.08
C GLY A 162 -0.50 -2.25 20.81
N ARG A 163 -1.10 -2.31 19.62
CA ARG A 163 -1.95 -3.43 19.19
C ARG A 163 -1.18 -4.75 19.08
N LEU A 164 0.01 -4.73 18.50
CA LEU A 164 0.85 -5.93 18.38
C LEU A 164 1.30 -6.44 19.75
N VAL A 165 1.67 -5.54 20.67
CA VAL A 165 2.01 -5.89 22.06
C VAL A 165 0.81 -6.51 22.77
N ALA A 166 -0.37 -5.88 22.69
CA ALA A 166 -1.58 -6.37 23.34
C ALA A 166 -2.03 -7.75 22.81
N ALA A 167 -1.68 -8.07 21.57
CA ALA A 167 -1.97 -9.35 20.95
C ALA A 167 -0.88 -10.42 21.16
N ASP A 168 0.24 -10.07 21.82
CA ASP A 168 1.46 -10.91 21.93
C ASP A 168 2.01 -11.32 20.55
N ARG A 169 2.00 -10.36 19.61
CA ARG A 169 2.39 -10.55 18.20
C ARG A 169 3.51 -9.63 17.75
N LEU A 170 4.19 -8.94 18.66
CA LEU A 170 5.33 -8.10 18.32
C LEU A 170 6.60 -8.95 18.26
N TYR A 171 7.36 -8.83 17.16
CA TYR A 171 8.68 -9.44 17.03
C TYR A 171 9.62 -8.99 18.15
N ALA A 172 10.26 -9.96 18.79
CA ALA A 172 11.30 -9.79 19.81
C ALA A 172 12.26 -10.99 19.79
N ASP A 173 13.41 -10.88 20.45
CA ASP A 173 14.41 -11.96 20.50
C ASP A 173 13.86 -13.28 21.09
N ASP A 174 12.88 -13.18 21.99
CA ASP A 174 12.16 -14.30 22.61
C ASP A 174 10.83 -14.63 21.89
N ASN A 175 10.47 -13.88 20.85
CA ASN A 175 9.27 -14.08 20.03
C ASN A 175 9.59 -13.92 18.52
N LEU A 176 10.45 -14.79 18.02
CA LEU A 176 10.99 -14.70 16.65
C LEU A 176 9.96 -14.95 15.54
N ASP A 177 8.87 -15.66 15.85
CA ASP A 177 7.79 -16.00 14.91
C ASP A 177 6.70 -14.92 14.85
N ALA A 178 6.82 -13.87 15.65
CA ALA A 178 5.87 -12.75 15.68
C ALA A 178 6.06 -11.77 14.52
N VAL A 179 5.16 -10.80 14.44
CA VAL A 179 5.12 -9.82 13.34
C VAL A 179 6.20 -8.78 13.57
N LEU A 180 7.11 -8.65 12.59
CA LEU A 180 7.99 -7.50 12.47
C LEU A 180 7.18 -6.30 11.93
N PRO A 181 7.02 -5.21 12.69
CA PRO A 181 6.32 -4.03 12.20
C PRO A 181 6.99 -3.45 10.96
N GLY A 182 6.19 -2.94 10.04
CA GLY A 182 6.67 -2.30 8.84
C GLY A 182 5.60 -1.49 8.13
N GLU A 183 6.04 -0.87 7.04
CA GLU A 183 5.18 -0.08 6.17
C GLU A 183 5.65 -0.19 4.73
N ALA A 184 4.70 -0.16 3.80
CA ALA A 184 4.99 -0.23 2.37
C ALA A 184 3.74 0.08 1.54
N VAL A 185 4.00 0.33 0.26
CA VAL A 185 3.05 0.30 -0.87
C VAL A 185 3.61 -0.55 -1.98
#